data_AF-A0A843S089-F1
#
_entry.id   AF-A0A843S089-F1
#
_cell.length_a   1.000
_cell.length_b   1.000
_cell.length_c   1.000
_cell.angle_alpha   90.00
_cell.angle_beta   90.00
_cell.angle_gamma   90.00
#
_symmetry.space_group_name_H-M   'P 1'
#
loop_
_entity.id
_entity.type
_entity.pdbx_description
1 polymer ?
#
loop_
_entity_poly.entity_id
_entity_poly.type
_entity_poly.pdbx_seq_one_letter_code
_entity_poly.pdbx_strand_id
1 'polypeptide(L)'
;MRLPTAAVAVCLLVGSVQAQVSYERIRHASKEPQNWLTYSGTYDSHRYSALDQITTDNAKNLQLQWVYQPGYILDRGYSATPLVVDGVMYTVQADEVVALDAATGRIFWTYRYESNPTRSTGSRSPRVSPFSATPCTGWRSMRA
;
A
#
# COMPACT_ATOMS: atom_id res chain seq x y z
N MET A 1 0.85 -59.58 17.58
CA MET A 1 0.38 -58.18 17.68
C MET A 1 1.15 -57.34 16.66
N ARG A 2 0.52 -56.92 15.57
CA ARG A 2 1.10 -56.01 14.56
C ARG A 2 0.24 -54.74 14.52
N LEU A 3 0.83 -53.60 14.83
CA LEU A 3 0.16 -52.28 14.83
C LEU A 3 -0.03 -51.80 13.38
N PRO A 4 -1.19 -51.24 13.00
CA PRO A 4 -1.39 -50.66 11.68
C PRO A 4 -0.84 -49.22 11.66
N THR A 5 0.10 -48.94 10.77
CA THR A 5 0.58 -47.59 10.46
C THR A 5 -0.51 -46.85 9.69
N ALA A 6 -1.22 -45.93 10.36
CA ALA A 6 -2.10 -44.98 9.71
C ALA A 6 -1.26 -43.86 9.08
N ALA A 7 -1.23 -43.79 7.76
CA ALA A 7 -0.62 -42.69 7.03
C ALA A 7 -1.56 -41.48 7.06
N VAL A 8 -1.21 -40.45 7.83
CA VAL A 8 -1.89 -39.15 7.80
C VAL A 8 -1.38 -38.38 6.58
N ALA A 9 -2.19 -38.29 5.54
CA ALA A 9 -1.91 -37.43 4.39
C ALA A 9 -2.16 -35.97 4.77
N VAL A 10 -1.09 -35.22 5.03
CA VAL A 10 -1.14 -33.77 5.20
C VAL A 10 -1.30 -33.14 3.82
N CYS A 11 -2.51 -32.75 3.45
CA CYS A 11 -2.76 -31.88 2.30
C CYS A 11 -2.19 -30.49 2.59
N LEU A 12 -1.02 -30.18 2.02
CA LEU A 12 -0.50 -28.82 1.94
C LEU A 12 -1.43 -28.00 1.03
N LEU A 13 -2.40 -27.31 1.63
CA LEU A 13 -3.09 -26.21 0.95
C LEU A 13 -2.06 -25.10 0.74
N VAL A 14 -1.41 -25.12 -0.43
CA VAL A 14 -0.63 -23.99 -0.93
C VAL A 14 -1.63 -22.88 -1.21
N GLY A 15 -1.93 -22.07 -0.19
CA GLY A 15 -2.73 -20.86 -0.35
C GLY A 15 -1.98 -19.92 -1.28
N SER A 16 -2.51 -19.73 -2.49
CA SER A 16 -2.02 -18.71 -3.42
C SER A 16 -2.02 -17.36 -2.69
N VAL A 17 -0.84 -16.77 -2.52
CA VAL A 17 -0.71 -15.41 -2.01
C VAL A 17 -1.37 -14.47 -3.03
N GLN A 18 -2.64 -14.12 -2.81
CA GLN A 18 -3.41 -13.17 -3.63
C GLN A 18 -2.95 -11.71 -3.46
N ALA A 19 -1.81 -11.47 -2.82
CA ALA A 19 -1.34 -10.13 -2.48
C ALA A 19 -0.69 -9.37 -3.65
N GLN A 20 -0.50 -10.00 -4.82
CA GLN A 20 0.18 -9.35 -5.94
C GLN A 20 -0.83 -8.81 -6.95
N VAL A 21 -0.82 -7.48 -7.14
CA VAL A 21 -1.52 -6.81 -8.23
C VAL A 21 -0.94 -7.32 -9.55
N SER A 22 -1.75 -8.06 -10.31
CA SER A 22 -1.30 -8.68 -11.56
C SER A 22 -1.27 -7.67 -12.70
N TYR A 23 -0.45 -7.94 -13.72
CA TYR A 23 -0.43 -7.14 -14.95
C TYR A 23 -1.82 -7.03 -15.59
N GLU A 24 -2.57 -8.13 -15.68
CA GLU A 24 -3.91 -8.13 -16.25
C GLU A 24 -4.89 -7.27 -15.45
N ARG A 25 -4.79 -7.27 -14.11
CA ARG A 25 -5.61 -6.38 -13.26
C ARG A 25 -5.31 -4.90 -13.56
N ILE A 26 -4.03 -4.53 -13.71
CA ILE A 26 -3.63 -3.16 -14.08
C ILE A 26 -4.13 -2.81 -15.49
N ARG A 27 -4.00 -3.74 -16.45
CA ARG A 27 -4.51 -3.56 -17.82
C ARG A 27 -6.02 -3.27 -17.84
N HIS A 28 -6.75 -3.84 -16.89
CA HIS A 28 -8.19 -3.68 -16.72
C HIS A 28 -8.57 -2.74 -15.57
N ALA A 29 -7.68 -1.84 -15.12
CA ALA A 29 -7.92 -0.95 -13.98
C ALA A 29 -9.20 -0.12 -14.10
N SER A 30 -9.63 0.23 -15.32
CA SER A 30 -10.90 0.95 -15.57
C SER A 30 -12.16 0.19 -15.13
N LYS A 31 -12.06 -1.12 -14.86
CA LYS A 31 -13.14 -1.94 -14.31
C LYS A 31 -13.25 -1.87 -12.78
N GLU A 32 -12.27 -1.27 -12.12
CA GLU A 32 -12.22 -1.13 -10.66
C GLU A 32 -12.06 0.36 -10.29
N PRO A 33 -13.09 1.22 -10.53
CA PRO A 33 -12.97 2.67 -10.34
C PRO A 33 -12.69 3.10 -8.89
N GLN A 34 -12.92 2.22 -7.92
CA GLN A 34 -12.53 2.42 -6.52
C GLN A 34 -11.02 2.32 -6.26
N ASN A 35 -10.25 1.81 -7.23
CA ASN A 35 -8.80 1.63 -7.15
C ASN A 35 -8.07 2.60 -8.10
N TRP A 36 -6.86 3.00 -7.71
CA TRP A 36 -5.95 3.82 -8.51
C TRP A 36 -4.60 3.10 -8.64
N LEU A 37 -4.51 2.21 -9.64
CA LEU A 37 -3.45 1.20 -9.73
C LEU A 37 -2.17 1.68 -10.44
N THR A 38 -2.20 2.82 -11.11
CA THR A 38 -1.05 3.40 -11.83
C THR A 38 -0.92 4.89 -11.55
N TYR A 39 0.19 5.50 -11.94
CA TYR A 39 0.43 6.94 -11.77
C TYR A 39 -0.72 7.82 -12.31
N SER A 40 -1.39 7.40 -13.39
CA SER A 40 -2.51 8.14 -14.00
C SER A 40 -3.85 7.39 -13.92
N GLY A 41 -3.98 6.43 -13.01
CA GLY A 41 -5.18 5.61 -12.82
C GLY A 41 -5.21 4.43 -13.79
N THR A 42 -5.26 4.70 -15.09
CA THR A 42 -5.22 3.70 -16.18
C THR A 42 -4.05 3.93 -17.13
N TYR A 43 -3.77 2.95 -18.01
CA TYR A 43 -2.73 3.09 -19.04
C TYR A 43 -3.06 4.16 -20.09
N ASP A 44 -4.34 4.44 -20.35
CA ASP A 44 -4.76 5.53 -21.24
C ASP A 44 -4.37 6.92 -20.69
N SER A 45 -3.98 6.98 -19.42
CA SER A 45 -3.40 8.16 -18.77
C SER A 45 -4.29 9.42 -18.76
N HIS A 46 -5.61 9.24 -18.90
CA HIS A 46 -6.58 10.35 -18.84
C HIS A 46 -6.76 10.97 -17.45
N ARG A 47 -6.31 10.28 -16.38
CA ARG A 47 -6.51 10.69 -14.98
C ARG A 47 -8.00 10.95 -14.65
N TYR A 48 -8.88 10.15 -15.23
CA TYR A 48 -10.32 10.23 -15.05
C TYR A 48 -10.81 9.14 -14.10
N SER A 49 -11.71 9.50 -13.17
CA SER A 49 -12.42 8.57 -12.30
C SER A 49 -13.89 8.47 -12.72
N ALA A 50 -14.41 7.25 -12.81
CA ALA A 50 -15.81 7.00 -13.11
C ALA A 50 -16.71 7.01 -11.85
N LEU A 51 -16.16 7.29 -10.65
CA LEU A 51 -16.92 7.43 -9.43
C LEU A 51 -17.77 8.72 -9.46
N ASP A 52 -19.02 8.62 -9.01
CA ASP A 52 -20.03 9.69 -9.10
C ASP A 52 -20.63 10.08 -7.74
N GLN A 53 -20.09 9.56 -6.63
CA GLN A 53 -20.55 9.93 -5.28
C GLN A 53 -20.40 11.43 -5.00
N ILE A 54 -19.33 12.04 -5.51
CA ILE A 54 -19.07 13.48 -5.41
C ILE A 54 -19.42 14.11 -6.75
N THR A 55 -20.35 15.07 -6.73
CA THR A 55 -20.87 15.77 -7.90
C THR A 55 -20.76 17.28 -7.70
N THR A 56 -21.01 18.06 -8.75
CA THR A 56 -21.06 19.53 -8.67
C THR A 56 -22.08 20.05 -7.67
N ASP A 57 -23.14 19.28 -7.42
CA ASP A 57 -24.25 19.68 -6.55
C ASP A 57 -23.91 19.50 -5.07
N ASN A 58 -23.07 18.51 -4.74
CA ASN A 58 -22.74 18.14 -3.36
C ASN A 58 -21.29 18.44 -2.95
N ALA A 59 -20.39 18.82 -3.87
CA ALA A 59 -18.98 19.10 -3.57
C ALA A 59 -18.79 20.19 -2.49
N LYS A 60 -19.74 21.12 -2.38
CA LYS A 60 -19.78 22.15 -1.32
C LYS A 60 -19.92 21.60 0.10
N ASN A 61 -20.36 20.36 0.25
CA ASN A 61 -20.59 19.71 1.54
C ASN A 61 -19.39 18.86 2.00
N LEU A 62 -18.31 18.82 1.23
CA LEU A 62 -17.13 18.02 1.58
C LEU A 62 -16.51 18.51 2.89
N GLN A 63 -16.09 17.56 3.70
CA GLN A 63 -15.41 17.79 4.96
C GLN A 63 -14.12 16.99 5.00
N LEU A 64 -13.11 17.58 5.64
CA LEU A 64 -11.85 16.90 5.90
C LEU A 64 -12.09 15.65 6.76
N GLN A 65 -11.70 14.48 6.25
CA GLN A 65 -11.81 13.22 6.99
C GLN A 65 -10.56 12.96 7.83
N TRP A 66 -9.38 13.18 7.27
CA TRP A 66 -8.09 12.99 7.96
C TRP A 66 -6.98 13.73 7.23
N VAL A 67 -5.85 13.93 7.93
CA VAL A 67 -4.61 14.50 7.37
C VAL A 67 -3.46 13.60 7.78
N TYR A 68 -2.61 13.26 6.81
CA TYR A 68 -1.31 12.68 7.07
C TYR A 68 -0.22 13.74 6.91
N GLN A 69 0.62 13.90 7.93
CA GLN A 69 1.76 14.81 7.91
C GLN A 69 3.05 14.02 8.10
N PRO A 70 4.02 14.12 7.18
CA PRO A 70 5.37 13.63 7.42
C PRO A 70 5.93 14.29 8.70
N GLY A 71 6.62 13.53 9.54
CA GLY A 71 7.22 14.05 10.78
C GLY A 71 8.42 14.98 10.58
N TYR A 72 8.67 15.44 9.35
CA TYR A 72 9.80 16.27 8.96
C TYR A 72 9.43 17.19 7.79
N ILE A 73 10.18 18.27 7.64
CA ILE A 73 9.98 19.23 6.55
C ILE A 73 10.55 18.65 5.26
N LEU A 74 9.78 18.72 4.18
CA LEU A 74 10.22 18.32 2.85
C LEU A 74 10.80 19.54 2.13
N ASP A 75 12.12 19.60 2.01
CA ASP A 75 12.83 20.73 1.37
C ASP A 75 12.43 20.96 -0.09
N ARG A 76 11.92 19.93 -0.77
CA ARG A 76 11.56 19.96 -2.20
C ARG A 76 10.05 19.85 -2.47
N GLY A 77 9.22 19.92 -1.43
CA GLY A 77 7.77 19.77 -1.56
C GLY A 77 7.31 18.33 -1.86
N TYR A 78 6.01 18.18 -2.09
CA TYR A 78 5.35 16.88 -2.32
C TYR A 78 4.90 16.78 -3.77
N SER A 79 5.38 15.76 -4.50
CA SER A 79 5.00 15.55 -5.91
C SER A 79 4.51 14.12 -6.21
N ALA A 80 4.19 13.37 -5.16
CA ALA A 80 3.67 12.02 -5.30
C ALA A 80 2.20 12.03 -5.74
N THR A 81 1.85 11.15 -6.68
CA THR A 81 0.45 10.73 -6.89
C THR A 81 0.26 9.43 -6.11
N PRO A 82 -0.57 9.40 -5.06
CA PRO A 82 -0.82 8.18 -4.31
C PRO A 82 -1.42 7.08 -5.18
N LEU A 83 -1.07 5.84 -4.90
CA LEU A 83 -1.73 4.66 -5.44
C LEU A 83 -2.69 4.11 -4.38
N VAL A 84 -3.87 3.67 -4.80
CA VAL A 84 -4.85 3.07 -3.89
C VAL A 84 -5.26 1.72 -4.42
N VAL A 85 -5.09 0.67 -3.61
CA VAL A 85 -5.52 -0.68 -3.94
C VAL A 85 -6.13 -1.33 -2.72
N ASP A 86 -7.37 -1.80 -2.85
CA ASP A 86 -8.07 -2.59 -1.85
C ASP A 86 -8.09 -1.93 -0.46
N GLY A 87 -8.28 -0.60 -0.43
CA GLY A 87 -8.35 0.21 0.79
C GLY A 87 -6.99 0.65 1.36
N VAL A 88 -5.88 0.25 0.74
CA VAL A 88 -4.54 0.69 1.14
C VAL A 88 -4.04 1.78 0.21
N MET A 89 -3.66 2.92 0.77
CA MET A 89 -3.04 4.05 0.07
C MET A 89 -1.52 3.97 0.21
N TYR A 90 -0.81 4.00 -0.91
CA TYR A 90 0.65 4.05 -0.98
C TYR A 90 1.08 5.41 -1.49
N THR A 91 1.99 6.04 -0.79
CA THR A 91 2.53 7.33 -1.19
C THR A 91 4.02 7.43 -0.87
N VAL A 92 4.70 8.40 -1.47
CA VAL A 92 6.14 8.56 -1.32
C VAL A 92 6.50 9.98 -0.88
N GLN A 93 7.48 10.08 0.01
CA GLN A 93 7.97 11.33 0.56
C GLN A 93 9.49 11.28 0.72
N ALA A 94 10.22 12.11 -0.03
CA ALA A 94 11.68 12.01 -0.10
C ALA A 94 12.14 10.55 -0.32
N ASP A 95 12.83 9.96 0.65
CA ASP A 95 13.36 8.59 0.60
C ASP A 95 12.45 7.55 1.27
N GLU A 96 11.21 7.91 1.61
CA GLU A 96 10.26 7.02 2.26
C GLU A 96 9.07 6.64 1.37
N VAL A 97 8.62 5.40 1.52
CA VAL A 97 7.33 4.88 1.05
C VAL A 97 6.46 4.62 2.27
N VAL A 98 5.23 5.13 2.25
CA VAL A 98 4.28 4.99 3.36
C VAL A 98 3.04 4.26 2.86
N ALA A 99 2.63 3.22 3.58
CA ALA A 99 1.35 2.56 3.37
C ALA A 99 0.38 2.97 4.46
N LEU A 100 -0.80 3.45 4.06
CA LEU A 100 -1.84 4.00 4.92
C LEU A 100 -3.16 3.29 4.66
N ASP A 101 -4.00 3.22 5.68
CA ASP A 101 -5.42 2.94 5.55
C ASP A 101 -6.09 4.14 4.85
N ALA A 102 -6.67 3.94 3.66
CA ALA A 102 -7.25 5.03 2.88
C ALA A 102 -8.49 5.67 3.54
N ALA A 103 -9.18 4.94 4.42
CA ALA A 103 -10.37 5.44 5.11
C ALA A 103 -10.00 6.26 6.35
N THR A 104 -8.98 5.84 7.09
CA THR A 104 -8.64 6.43 8.41
C THR A 104 -7.36 7.25 8.44
N GLY A 105 -6.47 7.10 7.44
CA GLY A 105 -5.13 7.69 7.45
C GLY A 105 -4.14 7.00 8.40
N ARG A 106 -4.53 5.87 9.03
CA ARG A 106 -3.63 5.10 9.90
C ARG A 106 -2.49 4.50 9.09
N ILE A 107 -1.25 4.73 9.53
CA ILE A 107 -0.06 4.12 8.91
C ILE A 107 -0.06 2.62 9.21
N PHE A 108 0.04 1.79 8.17
CA PHE A 108 0.33 0.37 8.30
C PHE A 108 1.82 0.14 8.47
N TRP A 109 2.63 0.77 7.63
CA TRP A 109 4.08 0.69 7.68
C TRP A 109 4.72 1.85 6.91
N THR A 110 5.99 2.10 7.23
CA THR A 110 6.87 3.01 6.50
C THR A 110 8.12 2.25 6.10
N TYR A 111 8.50 2.35 4.84
CA TYR A 111 9.78 1.89 4.34
C TYR A 111 10.65 3.12 4.07
N ARG A 112 11.86 3.14 4.62
CA ARG A 112 12.85 4.17 4.35
C ARG A 112 13.98 3.56 3.53
N TYR A 113 14.26 4.15 2.38
CA TYR A 113 15.42 3.81 1.59
C TYR A 113 16.67 4.42 2.24
N GLU A 114 17.58 3.57 2.67
CA GLU A 114 18.90 4.00 3.15
C GLU A 114 19.85 4.09 1.96
N SER A 115 20.11 5.31 1.48
CA SER A 115 21.19 5.52 0.52
C SER A 115 22.51 5.19 1.20
N ASN A 116 23.21 4.14 0.75
CA ASN A 116 24.51 3.77 1.31
C ASN A 116 25.49 4.96 1.19
N PRO A 117 25.94 5.57 2.31
CA PRO A 117 26.81 6.74 2.26
C PRO A 117 28.20 6.43 1.70
N THR A 118 28.58 5.15 1.54
CA THR A 118 29.85 4.79 0.89
C THR A 118 29.87 5.07 -0.63
N ARG A 119 28.71 5.31 -1.27
CA ARG A 119 28.64 5.85 -2.64
C ARG A 119 28.63 7.39 -2.69
N SER A 120 28.49 8.06 -1.56
CA SER A 120 28.51 9.51 -1.41
C SER A 120 29.38 9.88 -0.20
N THR A 121 30.69 9.66 -0.34
CA THR A 121 31.78 10.29 0.42
C THR A 121 31.45 10.75 1.86
N GLY A 122 31.82 9.93 2.86
CA GLY A 122 32.21 10.40 4.19
C GLY A 122 31.26 10.12 5.36
N SER A 123 31.41 8.94 5.97
CA SER A 123 31.26 8.67 7.42
C SER A 123 30.14 9.36 8.22
N ARG A 124 29.06 8.62 8.50
CA ARG A 124 28.44 8.55 9.84
C ARG A 124 27.67 7.24 9.99
N SER A 125 28.10 6.42 10.95
CA SER A 125 27.50 5.11 11.26
C SER A 125 26.07 5.27 11.79
N PRO A 126 25.05 4.61 11.21
CA PRO A 126 23.73 4.57 11.83
C PRO A 126 23.61 3.40 12.79
N ARG A 127 22.98 3.67 13.93
CA ARG A 127 22.48 2.65 14.86
C ARG A 127 21.27 1.99 14.21
N VAL A 128 21.43 0.75 13.76
CA VAL A 128 20.35 -0.04 13.16
C VAL A 128 19.35 -0.44 14.25
N SER A 129 18.08 -0.02 14.14
CA SER A 129 16.99 -0.67 14.86
C SER A 129 16.49 -1.83 13.99
N PRO A 130 16.48 -3.08 14.48
CA PRO A 130 16.04 -4.21 13.69
C PRO A 130 14.54 -4.09 13.40
N PHE A 131 14.18 -4.46 12.16
CA PHE A 131 12.83 -4.70 11.70
C PHE A 131 11.96 -5.39 12.77
N SER A 132 10.97 -4.69 13.29
CA SER A 132 9.80 -5.33 13.89
C SER A 132 8.78 -5.56 12.77
N ALA A 133 9.06 -6.54 11.90
CA ALA A 133 8.03 -7.11 11.05
C ALA A 133 7.13 -7.97 11.95
N THR A 134 6.18 -7.34 12.64
CA THR A 134 5.11 -8.10 13.31
C THR A 134 4.29 -8.75 12.21
N PRO A 135 4.16 -10.09 12.17
CA PRO A 135 3.32 -10.75 11.19
C PRO A 135 1.90 -10.22 11.34
N CYS A 136 1.30 -9.70 10.27
CA CYS A 136 -0.08 -9.24 10.26
C CYS A 136 -1.03 -10.45 10.30
N THR A 137 -1.18 -11.09 11.47
CA THR A 137 -2.09 -12.23 11.70
C THR A 137 -3.55 -11.78 11.89
N GLY A 138 -4.02 -10.80 11.11
CA GLY A 138 -5.29 -10.10 11.38
C GLY A 138 -6.18 -9.77 10.18
N TRP A 139 -5.84 -10.22 8.96
CA TRP A 139 -6.62 -9.90 7.74
C TRP A 139 -7.79 -10.86 7.50
N ARG A 140 -8.59 -11.13 8.53
CA ARG A 140 -9.89 -11.80 8.37
C ARG A 140 -10.94 -10.87 8.95
N SER A 141 -11.70 -10.22 8.06
CA SER A 141 -12.84 -9.32 8.33
C SER A 141 -12.53 -7.83 8.25
N MET A 142 -12.42 -7.28 7.05
CA MET A 142 -13.01 -5.97 6.72
C MET A 142 -13.64 -6.06 5.33
N ARG A 143 -14.94 -6.41 5.30
CA ARG A 143 -15.86 -5.98 4.25
C ARG A 143 -16.47 -4.68 4.73
N ALA A 144 -16.33 -3.61 3.97
CA ALA A 144 -17.30 -2.53 3.81
C ALA A 144 -16.86 -1.75 2.56
#